data_AF-A0A955ZTL6-F1
#
_entry.id   AF-A0A955ZTL6-F1
#
_cell.length_a   1.000
_cell.length_b   1.000
_cell.length_c   1.000
_cell.angle_alpha   90.00
_cell.angle_beta   90.00
_cell.angle_gamma   90.00
#
_symmetry.space_group_name_H-M   'P 1'
#
loop_
_entity.id
_entity.type
_entity.pdbx_description
1 polymer ?
#
loop_
_entity_poly.entity_id
_entity_poly.type
_entity_poly.pdbx_seq_one_letter_code
_entity_poly.pdbx_strand_id
1 'polypeptide(L)' 'MRREVSDRLVECLVCGVAIDVERERGYPVGEGDALCFRCARDRGARFDEEEDRWSVQADTLDLEGGHRVR' A
#
# COMPACT_ATOMS: atom_id res chain seq x y z
N MET A 1 -1.06 15.18 27.60
CA MET A 1 -1.96 14.48 26.66
C MET A 1 -1.07 13.72 25.68
N ARG A 2 -0.86 12.42 25.88
CA ARG A 2 -0.12 11.58 24.95
C ARG A 2 -1.12 11.21 23.85
N ARG A 3 -0.95 11.77 22.65
CA ARG A 3 -1.71 11.31 21.47
C ARG A 3 -1.28 9.86 21.26
N GLU A 4 -2.20 8.94 21.49
CA GLU A 4 -2.07 7.56 21.08
C GLU A 4 -2.23 7.59 19.56
N VAL A 5 -1.12 7.83 18.85
CA VAL A 5 -1.07 7.66 17.40
C VAL A 5 -1.19 6.16 17.22
N SER A 6 -2.30 5.72 16.64
CA SER A 6 -2.45 4.35 16.19
C SER A 6 -1.49 4.18 15.01
N ASP A 7 -0.22 3.90 15.29
CA ASP A 7 0.83 3.63 14.30
C ASP A 7 0.56 2.30 13.59
N ARG A 8 -0.54 2.22 12.82
CA ARG A 8 -0.81 1.08 11.95
C ARG A 8 0.05 1.20 10.69
N LEU A 9 1.36 1.19 10.91
CA LEU A 9 2.35 1.16 9.85
C LEU A 9 2.30 -0.21 9.16
N VAL A 10 2.15 -0.20 7.85
CA VAL A 10 2.25 -1.40 7.00
C VAL A 10 3.50 -1.26 6.14
N GLU A 11 4.29 -2.31 6.01
CA GLU A 11 5.47 -2.29 5.15
C GLU A 11 5.07 -2.51 3.69
N CYS A 12 5.61 -1.71 2.79
CA CYS A 12 5.45 -1.90 1.35
C CYS A 12 6.01 -3.26 0.95
N LEU A 13 5.19 -4.10 0.35
CA LEU A 13 5.57 -5.47 -0.03
C LEU A 13 6.71 -5.51 -1.08
N VAL A 14 6.98 -4.41 -1.77
CA VAL A 14 8.00 -4.32 -2.83
C VAL A 14 9.31 -3.70 -2.34
N CYS A 15 9.24 -2.59 -1.60
CA CYS A 15 10.44 -1.82 -1.22
C CYS A 15 10.71 -1.79 0.29
N GLY A 16 9.83 -2.36 1.11
CA GLY A 16 9.97 -2.43 2.57
C GLY A 16 9.84 -1.09 3.30
N VAL A 17 9.41 -0.02 2.63
CA VAL A 17 9.17 1.26 3.31
C VAL A 17 7.94 1.14 4.20
N ALA A 18 8.00 1.69 5.41
CA ALA A 18 6.83 1.84 6.27
C ALA A 18 5.84 2.83 5.64
N ILE A 19 4.57 2.44 5.61
CA ILE A 19 3.44 3.22 5.10
C ILE A 19 2.48 3.45 6.26
N ASP A 20 2.21 4.70 6.58
CA ASP A 20 1.11 5.07 7.46
C ASP A 20 -0.20 5.04 6.66
N VAL A 21 -0.90 3.91 6.65
CA VAL A 21 -2.12 3.74 5.85
C VAL A 21 -3.29 4.63 6.29
N GLU A 22 -3.20 5.30 7.44
CA GLU A 22 -4.21 6.28 7.88
C GLU A 22 -3.93 7.70 7.36
N ARG A 23 -2.69 7.96 6.91
CA ARG A 23 -2.25 9.32 6.52
C ARG A 23 -1.64 9.39 5.11
N GLU A 24 -1.16 8.26 4.60
CA GLU A 24 -0.53 8.10 3.31
C GLU A 24 -1.42 7.29 2.36
N ARG A 25 -1.29 7.57 1.06
CA ARG A 25 -2.00 6.86 -0.01
C ARG A 25 -1.33 5.49 -0.26
N GLY A 26 -1.61 4.54 0.63
CA GLY A 26 -1.30 3.14 0.43
C GLY A 26 -2.21 2.51 -0.62
N TYR A 27 -1.68 1.54 -1.38
CA TYR A 27 -2.47 0.67 -2.24
C TYR A 27 -2.63 -0.69 -1.55
N PRO A 28 -3.85 -1.10 -1.15
CA PRO A 28 -4.03 -2.38 -0.47
C PRO A 28 -3.81 -3.54 -1.46
N VAL A 29 -3.06 -4.56 -1.03
CA VAL A 29 -2.85 -5.81 -1.78
C VAL A 29 -3.26 -6.96 -0.86
N GLY A 30 -4.47 -7.50 -1.07
CA GLY A 30 -5.00 -8.59 -0.24
C GLY A 30 -5.21 -8.22 1.23
N GLU A 31 -5.23 -9.23 2.10
CA GLU A 31 -5.47 -9.07 3.54
C GLU A 31 -4.18 -8.75 4.29
N GLY A 32 -3.94 -7.46 4.52
CA GLY A 32 -2.91 -6.97 5.44
C GLY A 32 -1.58 -6.60 4.79
N ASP A 33 -1.44 -6.77 3.48
CA ASP A 33 -0.30 -6.25 2.72
C ASP A 33 -0.69 -5.00 1.94
N ALA A 34 0.29 -4.14 1.66
CA ALA A 34 0.10 -2.91 0.92
C ALA A 34 1.32 -2.55 0.07
N LEU A 35 1.11 -1.71 -0.94
CA LEU A 35 2.17 -1.04 -1.69
C LEU A 35 2.15 0.44 -1.35
N CYS A 36 3.34 1.03 -1.29
CA CYS A 36 3.44 2.48 -1.20
C CYS A 36 3.02 3.11 -2.54
N PHE A 37 2.63 4.38 -2.51
CA PHE A 37 2.16 5.10 -3.69
C PHE A 37 3.08 4.95 -4.91
N ARG A 38 4.41 5.02 -4.69
CA ARG A 38 5.40 4.85 -5.76
C ARG A 38 5.35 3.45 -6.37
N CYS A 39 5.42 2.41 -5.53
CA CYS A 39 5.42 1.03 -6.03
C CYS A 39 4.10 0.64 -6.69
N ALA A 40 2.98 1.18 -6.22
CA ALA A 40 1.69 1.03 -6.90
C ALA A 40 1.71 1.67 -8.29
N ARG A 41 2.22 2.90 -8.41
CA ARG A 41 2.33 3.60 -9.70
C ARG A 41 3.31 2.94 -10.68
N ASP A 42 4.44 2.46 -10.18
CA ASP A 42 5.43 1.74 -10.99
C ASP A 42 4.84 0.43 -11.56
N ARG A 43 3.85 -0.14 -10.86
CA ARG A 43 3.03 -1.29 -11.29
C ARG A 43 1.80 -0.92 -12.12
N GLY A 44 1.70 0.34 -12.57
CA GLY A 44 0.63 0.79 -13.45
C GLY A 44 -0.63 1.28 -12.75
N ALA A 45 -0.67 1.30 -11.41
CA ALA A 45 -1.80 1.93 -10.71
C ALA A 45 -1.85 3.43 -10.99
N ARG A 46 -3.07 3.97 -11.05
CA ARG A 46 -3.31 5.40 -11.18
C ARG A 46 -4.17 5.84 -10.02
N PHE A 47 -3.70 6.85 -9.31
CA PHE A 47 -4.48 7.52 -8.29
C PHE A 47 -5.23 8.69 -8.93
N ASP A 48 -6.54 8.74 -8.66
CA ASP A 48 -7.39 9.87 -8.96
C ASP A 48 -7.40 10.81 -7.74
N GLU A 49 -6.86 12.01 -7.92
CA GLU A 49 -6.76 12.98 -6.84
C GLU A 49 -8.08 13.72 -6.57
N GLU A 50 -8.99 13.74 -7.54
CA GLU A 50 -10.31 14.37 -7.39
C GLU A 50 -11.23 13.48 -6.54
N GLU A 51 -11.20 12.18 -6.82
CA GLU A 51 -12.00 11.17 -6.12
C GLU A 51 -11.28 10.54 -4.91
N ASP A 52 -10.04 10.97 -4.65
CA ASP A 52 -9.11 10.45 -3.63
C ASP A 52 -9.07 8.91 -3.56
N ARG A 53 -8.94 8.27 -4.73
CA ARG A 53 -8.94 6.81 -4.86
C ARG A 53 -8.12 6.31 -6.03
N TRP A 54 -7.71 5.04 -5.97
CA TRP A 54 -7.09 4.36 -7.09
C TRP A 54 -8.12 4.13 -8.22
N SER A 55 -7.95 4.83 -9.34
CA SER A 55 -8.79 4.68 -10.54
C SER A 55 -8.32 3.55 -11.46
N VAL A 56 -7.04 3.18 -11.38
CA VAL A 56 -6.47 2.02 -12.07
C VAL A 56 -5.74 1.16 -11.05
N GLN A 57 -5.99 -0.15 -11.10
CA GLN A 57 -5.36 -1.13 -10.22
C GLN A 57 -3.90 -1.37 -10.60
N ALA A 58 -3.04 -1.58 -9.60
CA ALA A 58 -1.68 -2.04 -9.81
C ALA A 58 -1.71 -3.48 -10.35
N ASP A 59 -0.74 -3.83 -11.19
CA ASP A 59 -0.43 -5.24 -11.45
C ASP A 59 0.16 -5.88 -10.18
N THR A 60 -0.62 -6.75 -9.56
CA THR A 60 -0.26 -7.50 -8.35
C THR A 60 -0.22 -9.00 -8.59
N LEU A 61 -0.34 -9.48 -9.83
CA LEU A 61 -0.40 -10.91 -10.12
C LEU A 61 0.86 -11.65 -9.66
N ASP A 62 2.01 -10.97 -9.67
CA ASP A 62 3.28 -11.50 -9.16
C ASP A 62 3.39 -11.45 -7.62
N LEU A 63 2.52 -10.67 -6.97
CA LEU A 63 2.51 -10.46 -5.52
C LEU A 63 1.49 -11.36 -4.80
N GLU A 64 0.39 -11.71 -5.47
CA GLU A 64 -0.67 -12.58 -4.95
C GLU A 64 -0.21 -14.04 -4.73
N GLY A 65 1.02 -14.38 -5.15
CA GLY A 65 1.69 -15.65 -4.89
C GLY A 65 2.63 -15.66 -3.68
N GLY A 66 2.66 -14.60 -2.87
CA GLY A 66 3.54 -14.40 -1.71
C GLY A 66 3.31 -15.40 -0.58
N HIS A 67 3.71 -16.65 -0.80
CA HIS A 67 3.97 -17.61 0.27
C HIS A 67 5.06 -16.96 1.15
N ARG A 68 4.66 -16.33 2.27
CA ARG A 68 5.57 -15.89 3.34
C ARG A 68 6.35 -17.12 3.80
N VAL A 69 7.49 -17.40 3.17
CA VAL A 69 8.49 -18.29 3.75
C VAL A 69 9.07 -17.50 4.91
N ARG A 70 8.61 -17.85 6.11
CA ARG A 70 9.11 -17.35 7.39
C ARG A 70 10.60 -17.62 7.55
#